data_AF-A0A482VLE4-F1
#
_entry.id   AF-A0A482VLE4-F1
#
_cell.length_a   1.000
_cell.length_b   1.000
_cell.length_c   1.000
_cell.angle_alpha   90.00
_cell.angle_beta   90.00
_cell.angle_gamma   90.00
#
_symmetry.space_group_name_H-M   'P 1'
#
loop_
_entity.id
_entity.type
_entity.pdbx_description
1 polymer ?
#
loop_
_entity_poly.entity_id
_entity_poly.type
_entity_poly.pdbx_seq_one_letter_code
_entity_poly.pdbx_strand_id
1 'polypeptide(L)' 'MAFSLEHKAFIVESYFRNGQKIDGVWEYSVQDAWNEFREEFPNDIVDYAHFCNTLNRCVAQFRETSSLRRKEGSGRTKDK' A
#
# COMPACT_ATOMS: atom_id res chain seq x y z
N MET A 1 -12.65 9.47 12.44
CA MET A 1 -11.25 9.46 12.91
C MET A 1 -10.34 9.40 11.69
N ALA A 2 -9.27 10.18 11.65
CA ALA A 2 -8.29 10.10 10.57
C ALA A 2 -7.16 9.16 10.99
N PHE A 3 -6.77 8.22 10.12
CA PHE A 3 -5.60 7.39 10.36
C PHE A 3 -4.33 8.23 10.46
N SER A 4 -3.47 7.91 11.42
CA SER A 4 -2.14 8.50 11.56
C SER A 4 -1.25 8.13 10.36
N LEU A 5 -0.10 8.78 10.24
CA LEU A 5 0.87 8.42 9.21
C LEU A 5 1.39 6.98 9.40
N GLU A 6 1.64 6.60 10.65
CA GLU A 6 2.07 5.25 11.04
C GLU A 6 1.05 4.19 10.63
N HIS A 7 -0.24 4.42 10.91
CA HIS A 7 -1.29 3.49 10.48
C HIS A 7 -1.33 3.37 8.96
N LYS A 8 -1.25 4.49 8.22
CA LYS A 8 -1.25 4.45 6.75
C LYS A 8 -0.03 3.72 6.19
N ALA A 9 1.15 3.92 6.78
CA ALA A 9 2.36 3.21 6.38
C ALA A 9 2.18 1.69 6.59
N PHE A 10 1.75 1.28 7.79
CA PHE A 10 1.52 -0.12 8.11
C PHE A 10 0.47 -0.78 7.20
N ILE A 11 -0.66 -0.10 6.93
CA ILE A 11 -1.73 -0.60 6.05
C ILE A 11 -1.18 -0.91 4.64
N VAL A 12 -0.36 -0.03 4.11
CA VAL A 12 0.23 -0.20 2.77
C VAL A 12 1.29 -1.30 2.77
N GLU A 13 2.17 -1.30 3.78
CA GLU A 13 3.24 -2.29 3.91
C GLU A 13 2.70 -3.71 4.09
N SER A 14 1.76 -3.92 5.02
CA SER A 14 1.11 -5.22 5.24
C SER A 14 0.41 -5.73 3.98
N TYR A 15 -0.32 -4.85 3.27
CA TYR A 15 -0.99 -5.21 2.01
C TYR A 15 -0.03 -5.70 0.93
N PHE A 16 1.11 -5.02 0.73
CA PHE A 16 2.10 -5.45 -0.26
C PHE A 16 2.94 -6.64 0.21
N ARG A 17 3.23 -6.73 1.52
CA ARG A 17 3.98 -7.85 2.12
C ARG A 17 3.23 -9.17 1.97
N ASN A 18 1.91 -9.13 2.10
CA ASN A 18 1.04 -10.29 1.92
C ASN A 18 0.70 -10.58 0.45
N GLY A 19 1.31 -9.84 -0.48
CA GLY A 19 1.21 -10.12 -1.90
C GLY A 19 1.80 -11.49 -2.22
N GLN A 20 0.99 -12.34 -2.84
CA GLN A 20 1.44 -13.63 -3.36
C GLN A 20 1.51 -13.58 -4.88
N LYS A 21 2.51 -14.27 -5.45
CA LYS A 21 2.66 -14.37 -6.90
C LYS A 21 2.15 -15.72 -7.37
N ILE A 22 0.99 -15.73 -8.00
CA ILE A 22 0.32 -16.92 -8.53
C ILE A 22 0.27 -16.80 -10.05
N ASP A 23 0.81 -17.80 -10.75
CA ASP A 23 0.89 -17.84 -12.23
C ASP A 23 1.45 -16.55 -12.88
N GLY A 24 2.40 -15.90 -12.20
CA GLY A 24 3.02 -14.68 -12.69
C GLY A 24 2.27 -13.38 -12.35
N VAL A 25 1.06 -13.49 -11.81
CA VAL A 25 0.22 -12.36 -11.38
C VAL A 25 0.38 -12.16 -9.87
N TRP A 26 0.50 -10.90 -9.44
CA TRP A 26 0.48 -10.57 -8.02
C TRP A 26 -0.96 -10.45 -7.53
N GLU A 27 -1.34 -11.33 -6.61
CA GLU A 27 -2.59 -11.25 -5.85
C GLU A 27 -2.31 -10.69 -4.46
N TYR A 28 -3.18 -9.80 -4.00
CA TYR A 28 -3.05 -9.13 -2.72
C TYR A 28 -4.32 -9.33 -1.91
N SER A 29 -4.16 -9.69 -0.63
CA SER A 29 -5.27 -9.95 0.27
C SER A 29 -5.48 -8.79 1.24
N VAL A 30 -6.63 -8.11 1.10
CA VAL A 30 -7.05 -7.06 2.06
C VAL A 30 -7.37 -7.67 3.42
N GLN A 31 -7.83 -8.92 3.45
CA GLN A 31 -8.20 -9.61 4.68
C GLN A 31 -6.98 -9.94 5.53
N ASP A 32 -5.88 -10.38 4.92
CA ASP A 32 -4.65 -10.68 5.66
C ASP A 32 -4.04 -9.40 6.23
N ALA A 33 -3.99 -8.33 5.44
CA ALA A 33 -3.56 -7.00 5.91
C ALA A 33 -4.45 -6.48 7.06
N TRP A 34 -5.76 -6.76 7.03
CA TRP A 34 -6.68 -6.38 8.10
C TRP A 34 -6.43 -7.14 9.40
N ASN A 35 -6.21 -8.45 9.32
CA ASN A 35 -5.92 -9.28 10.49
C ASN A 35 -4.62 -8.82 11.17
N GLU A 36 -3.56 -8.59 10.39
CA GLU A 36 -2.29 -8.06 10.91
C GLU A 36 -2.44 -6.67 11.53
N PHE A 37 -3.26 -5.80 10.92
CA PHE A 37 -3.53 -4.48 11.50
C PHE A 37 -4.23 -4.56 12.86
N ARG A 38 -5.15 -5.52 13.02
CA ARG A 38 -5.85 -5.77 14.28
C ARG A 38 -4.93 -6.33 15.37
N GLU A 39 -3.93 -7.11 14.98
CA GLU A 39 -2.91 -7.64 15.89
C GLU A 39 -1.92 -6.57 16.33
N GLU A 40 -1.48 -5.70 15.41
CA GLU A 40 -0.54 -4.61 15.72
C GLU A 40 -1.20 -3.47 16.50
N PHE A 41 -2.45 -3.11 16.15
CA PHE A 41 -3.19 -2.01 16.77
C PHE A 41 -4.50 -2.51 17.44
N PRO A 42 -4.42 -3.34 18.50
CA PRO A 42 -5.61 -3.97 19.09
C PRO A 42 -6.54 -2.97 19.79
N ASN A 43 -6.00 -1.81 20.20
CA ASN A 43 -6.76 -0.76 20.89
C ASN A 43 -7.46 0.20 19.91
N ASP A 44 -7.16 0.11 18.62
CA ASP A 44 -7.73 1.00 17.62
C ASP A 44 -9.14 0.56 17.22
N ILE A 45 -10.12 1.42 17.51
CA ILE A 45 -11.52 1.19 17.13
C ILE A 45 -11.69 1.62 15.67
N VAL A 46 -11.25 0.73 14.78
CA VAL A 46 -11.35 0.89 13.33
C VAL A 46 -12.37 -0.10 12.80
N ASP A 47 -13.26 0.37 11.92
CA ASP A 47 -14.17 -0.49 11.18
C ASP A 47 -13.52 -0.99 9.88
N TYR A 48 -13.91 -2.18 9.43
CA TYR A 48 -13.32 -2.81 8.25
C TYR A 48 -13.53 -1.99 6.97
N ALA A 49 -14.68 -1.32 6.83
CA ALA A 49 -14.99 -0.52 5.64
C ALA A 49 -14.09 0.72 5.53
N HIS A 50 -13.79 1.36 6.66
CA HIS A 50 -12.92 2.50 6.78
C HIS A 50 -11.45 2.12 6.57
N PHE A 51 -11.05 0.95 7.06
CA PHE A 51 -9.76 0.34 6.72
C PHE A 51 -9.64 0.15 5.20
N CYS A 52 -10.62 -0.53 4.58
CA CYS A 52 -10.62 -0.79 3.14
C CYS A 52 -10.59 0.50 2.32
N ASN A 53 -11.37 1.51 2.69
CA ASN A 53 -11.38 2.81 2.02
C ASN A 53 -10.01 3.50 2.12
N THR A 54 -9.36 3.44 3.29
CA THR A 54 -8.04 4.02 3.50
C THR A 54 -6.97 3.29 2.70
N LEU A 55 -6.97 1.96 2.74
CA LEU A 55 -6.08 1.12 1.94
C LEU A 55 -6.22 1.44 0.45
N ASN A 56 -7.45 1.47 -0.07
CA ASN A 56 -7.70 1.78 -1.48
C ASN A 56 -7.18 3.17 -1.86
N ARG A 57 -7.39 4.19 -1.01
CA ARG A 57 -6.87 5.53 -1.24
C ARG A 57 -5.34 5.57 -1.23
N CYS A 58 -4.71 4.93 -0.26
CA CYS A 58 -3.25 4.90 -0.15
C CYS A 58 -2.61 4.13 -1.30
N VAL A 59 -3.18 2.99 -1.70
CA VAL A 59 -2.71 2.21 -2.86
C VAL A 59 -2.95 2.96 -4.16
N ALA A 60 -4.09 3.63 -4.33
CA ALA A 60 -4.35 4.47 -5.50
C ALA A 60 -3.33 5.61 -5.59
N GLN A 61 -3.09 6.32 -4.48
CA GLN A 61 -2.09 7.37 -4.43
C GLN A 61 -0.67 6.84 -4.71
N PHE A 62 -0.31 5.67 -4.18
CA PHE A 62 0.97 5.01 -4.45
C PHE A 62 1.09 4.64 -5.92
N ARG A 63 0.04 4.09 -6.54
CA ARG A 63 0.01 3.78 -7.97
C ARG A 63 0.11 5.03 -8.81
N GLU A 64 -0.62 6.08 -8.48
CA GLU A 64 -0.54 7.36 -9.19
C GLU A 64 0.86 7.96 -9.08
N THR A 65 1.43 8.05 -7.89
CA THR A 65 2.79 8.61 -7.68
C THR A 65 3.91 7.76 -8.23
N SER A 66 3.79 6.42 -8.20
CA SER A 66 4.73 5.51 -8.88
C SER A 66 4.51 5.47 -10.40
N SER A 67 3.30 5.79 -10.87
CA SER A 67 2.95 5.95 -12.29
C SER A 67 3.16 7.36 -12.84
N LEU A 68 3.50 8.34 -11.99
CA LEU A 68 4.11 9.59 -12.43
C LEU A 68 5.41 9.17 -13.11
N ARG A 69 5.30 9.01 -14.43
CA ARG A 69 6.34 8.81 -15.44
C ARG A 69 7.72 8.87 -14.83
N ARG A 70 8.54 7.83 -15.03
CA ARG A 70 10.01 8.03 -15.06
C ARG A 70 10.23 9.35 -15.76
N LYS A 71 10.80 10.35 -15.07
CA LYS A 71 11.06 11.65 -15.66
C LYS A 71 11.76 11.39 -16.99
N GLU A 72 11.11 11.73 -18.08
CA GLU A 72 11.66 11.59 -19.43
C GLU A 72 12.94 12.44 -19.42
N GLY A 73 14.11 11.79 -19.38
CA GLY A 73 15.41 12.46 -19.21
C GLY A 73 16.26 12.04 -18.00
N SER A 74 15.86 11.10 -17.15
CA SER A 74 16.76 10.56 -16.11
C SER A 74 17.76 9.50 -16.65
N GLY A 75 17.97 9.45 -17.96
CA GLY A 75 19.07 8.71 -18.57
C GLY A 75 20.33 9.55 -18.48
N ARG A 76 21.31 9.11 -17.69
CA ARG A 76 22.66 9.69 -17.68
C ARG A 76 23.21 9.63 -19.11
N THR A 77 23.34 10.79 -19.77
CA THR A 77 24.06 10.88 -21.04
C THR A 77 25.49 10.41 -20.81
N LYS A 78 25.90 9.34 -21.50
CA LYS A 78 27.31 9.01 -21.62
C LYS A 78 27.90 10.04 -22.57
N ASP A 79 28.66 10.98 -22.02
CA ASP A 79 29.54 11.85 -22.78
C ASP A 79 30.48 10.95 -23.61
N LYS A 80 30.61 11.28 -24.90
CA LYS A 80 31.40 10.54 -25.89
C LYS A 80 32.75 11.21 -26.09
#